data_AF-A0A955JZI1-F1
#
_entry.id   AF-A0A955JZI1-F1
#
_cell.length_a   1.000
_cell.length_b   1.000
_cell.length_c   1.000
_cell.angle_alpha   90.00
_cell.angle_beta   90.00
_cell.angle_gamma   90.00
#
_symmetry.space_group_name_H-M   'P 1'
#
loop_
_entity.id
_entity.type
_entity.pdbx_description
1 polymer ?
#
loop_
_entity_poly.entity_id
_entity_poly.type
_entity_poly.pdbx_seq_one_letter_code
_entity_poly.pdbx_strand_id
1 'polypeptide(L)'
;MNTETLVAHIRSDLLAARKERDAVRSQALLSLVNAIDNASAVDTPIVISVTEVARRVLSVEDVKQIIRNEINEMQEALAIYKDIDAE
;
A
#
# COMPACT_ATOMS: atom_id res chain seq x y z
N MET A 1 17.21 -4.67 7.16
CA MET A 1 15.92 -5.17 6.63
C MET A 1 15.87 -4.85 5.13
N ASN A 2 15.65 -5.85 4.27
CA ASN A 2 15.54 -5.67 2.82
C ASN A 2 14.06 -5.48 2.40
N THR A 3 13.82 -5.17 1.12
CA THR A 3 12.47 -4.88 0.60
C THR A 3 11.52 -6.07 0.81
N GLU A 4 11.97 -7.27 0.44
CA GLU A 4 11.19 -8.50 0.56
C GLU A 4 10.77 -8.80 2.00
N THR A 5 11.69 -8.62 2.96
CA THR A 5 11.41 -8.82 4.39
C THR A 5 10.39 -7.80 4.89
N LEU A 6 10.50 -6.53 4.51
CA LEU A 6 9.55 -5.50 4.92
C LEU A 6 8.14 -5.77 4.37
N VAL A 7 8.03 -6.12 3.08
CA VAL A 7 6.74 -6.46 2.46
C VAL A 7 6.16 -7.74 3.09
N ALA A 8 7.00 -8.74 3.37
CA ALA A 8 6.58 -9.96 4.05
C ALA A 8 6.04 -9.70 5.46
N HIS A 9 6.64 -8.77 6.21
CA HIS A 9 6.13 -8.36 7.52
C HIS A 9 4.73 -7.74 7.42
N ILE A 10 4.51 -6.80 6.50
CA ILE A 10 3.19 -6.17 6.30
C ILE A 10 2.14 -7.22 5.93
N ARG A 11 2.48 -8.17 5.05
CA ARG A 11 1.58 -9.28 4.68
C ARG A 11 1.30 -10.22 5.85
N SER A 12 2.30 -10.51 6.67
CA SER A 12 2.12 -11.31 7.90
C SER A 12 1.19 -10.61 8.88
N ASP A 13 1.37 -9.30 9.10
CA ASP A 13 0.52 -8.50 9.96
C ASP A 13 -0.92 -8.44 9.43
N LEU A 14 -1.11 -8.39 8.10
CA LEU A 14 -2.44 -8.44 7.48
C LEU A 14 -3.15 -9.76 7.78
N LEU A 15 -2.43 -10.89 7.71
CA LEU A 15 -2.98 -12.20 8.07
C LEU A 15 -3.34 -12.27 9.56
N ALA A 16 -2.51 -11.70 10.43
CA ALA A 16 -2.79 -11.62 11.87
C ALA A 16 -4.04 -10.78 12.14
N ALA A 17 -4.15 -9.58 11.56
CA ALA A 17 -5.31 -8.70 11.69
C ALA A 17 -6.61 -9.37 11.20
N ARG A 18 -6.56 -10.10 10.08
CA ARG A 18 -7.71 -10.87 9.57
C ARG A 18 -8.12 -11.99 10.53
N LYS A 19 -7.15 -12.69 11.12
CA LYS A 19 -7.40 -13.74 12.11
C LYS A 19 -8.04 -13.19 13.40
N GLU A 20 -7.59 -12.02 13.82
CA GLU A 20 -8.12 -11.26 14.97
C GLU A 20 -9.49 -10.64 14.67
N ARG A 21 -9.93 -10.67 13.40
CA ARG A 21 -11.14 -9.98 12.90
C ARG A 21 -11.10 -8.48 13.15
N ASP A 22 -9.90 -7.90 13.21
CA ASP A 22 -9.69 -6.47 13.29
C ASP A 22 -9.87 -5.88 11.88
N ALA A 23 -11.08 -5.43 11.60
CA ALA A 23 -11.46 -4.89 10.29
C ALA A 23 -10.65 -3.63 9.93
N VAL A 24 -10.43 -2.75 10.91
CA VAL A 24 -9.74 -1.47 10.69
C VAL A 24 -8.27 -1.73 10.35
N ARG A 25 -7.59 -2.53 11.17
CA ARG A 25 -6.18 -2.88 10.94
C ARG A 25 -6.02 -3.68 9.65
N SER A 26 -6.95 -4.60 9.35
CA SER A 26 -6.94 -5.36 8.10
C SER A 26 -7.06 -4.45 6.88
N GLN A 27 -7.94 -3.45 6.92
CA GLN A 27 -8.15 -2.54 5.80
C GLN A 27 -6.93 -1.62 5.60
N ALA A 28 -6.35 -1.09 6.67
CA ALA A 28 -5.15 -0.27 6.60
C ALA A 28 -3.96 -1.04 6.01
N LEU A 29 -3.71 -2.26 6.50
CA LEU A 29 -2.62 -3.10 5.98
C LEU A 29 -2.84 -3.55 4.54
N LEU A 30 -4.10 -3.80 4.15
CA LEU A 30 -4.45 -4.09 2.76
C LEU A 30 -4.18 -2.88 1.86
N SER A 31 -4.50 -1.66 2.29
CA SER A 31 -4.20 -0.43 1.55
C SER A 31 -2.71 -0.30 1.28
N LEU A 32 -1.88 -0.49 2.30
CA LEU A 32 -0.41 -0.45 2.18
C LEU A 32 0.13 -1.50 1.19
N VAL A 33 -0.39 -2.73 1.23
CA VAL A 33 0.01 -3.78 0.27
C VAL A 33 -0.35 -3.36 -1.16
N ASN A 34 -1.56 -2.84 -1.37
CA ASN A 34 -2.00 -2.40 -2.69
C ASN A 34 -1.17 -1.22 -3.20
N ALA A 35 -0.83 -0.25 -2.36
CA ALA A 35 0.02 0.88 -2.72
C ALA A 35 1.42 0.42 -3.18
N ILE A 36 2.02 -0.55 -2.47
CA ILE A 36 3.31 -1.14 -2.85
C ILE A 36 3.19 -1.93 -4.16
N ASP A 37 2.14 -2.74 -4.31
CA ASP A 37 1.90 -3.50 -5.53
C ASP A 37 1.71 -2.56 -6.74
N ASN A 38 0.95 -1.47 -6.58
CA ASN A 38 0.75 -0.44 -7.59
C ASN A 38 2.05 0.29 -7.95
N ALA A 39 2.86 0.67 -6.96
CA ALA A 39 4.15 1.31 -7.22
C ALA A 39 5.17 0.37 -7.89
N SER A 40 5.01 -0.94 -7.71
CA SER A 40 5.80 -1.95 -8.43
C SER A 40 5.28 -2.23 -9.85
N ALA A 41 4.10 -1.72 -10.20
CA ALA A 41 3.57 -1.83 -11.56
C ALA A 41 4.44 -1.01 -12.53
N VAL A 42 4.50 -1.43 -13.78
CA VAL A 42 5.34 -0.78 -14.78
C VAL A 42 4.63 0.46 -15.33
N ASP A 43 5.32 1.60 -15.32
CA ASP A 43 4.95 2.81 -16.07
C ASP A 43 5.16 2.59 -17.58
N THR A 44 4.51 1.60 -18.18
CA THR A 44 4.57 1.38 -19.63
C THR A 44 3.35 1.99 -20.30
N PRO A 45 3.51 2.79 -21.36
CA PRO A 45 2.38 3.07 -22.25
C PRO A 45 1.88 1.72 -22.74
N ILE A 46 0.56 1.55 -22.76
CA ILE A 46 -0.11 0.28 -23.02
C ILE A 46 0.33 -0.27 -24.39
N VAL A 47 1.39 -1.08 -24.43
CA VAL A 47 1.77 -1.87 -25.60
C VAL A 47 1.10 -3.22 -25.43
N ILE A 48 -0.08 -3.35 -26.04
CA ILE A 48 -1.05 -4.45 -25.87
C ILE A 48 -0.53 -5.79 -26.47
N SER A 49 0.77 -5.91 -26.78
CA SER A 49 1.33 -7.05 -27.52
C SER A 49 2.19 -8.01 -26.69
N VAL A 50 2.29 -7.83 -25.37
CA VAL A 50 3.06 -8.72 -24.48
C VAL A 50 2.16 -9.19 -23.33
N THR A 51 2.13 -10.50 -23.07
CA THR A 51 1.25 -11.12 -22.08
C THR A 51 1.68 -10.89 -20.64
N GLU A 52 2.96 -10.64 -20.38
CA GLU A 52 3.50 -10.32 -19.04
C GLU A 52 4.66 -9.33 -19.14
N VAL A 53 4.62 -8.26 -18.33
CA VAL A 53 5.71 -7.28 -18.20
C VAL A 53 6.30 -7.40 -16.79
N ALA A 54 7.63 -7.48 -16.70
CA ALA A 54 8.33 -7.59 -15.43
C ALA A 54 8.10 -6.35 -14.54
N ARG A 55 7.65 -6.57 -13.31
CA ARG A 55 7.43 -5.50 -12.32
C ARG A 55 8.72 -4.73 -12.01
N ARG A 56 8.56 -3.45 -11.68
CA ARG A 56 9.66 -2.61 -11.18
C ARG A 56 10.15 -3.15 -9.83
N VAL A 57 11.47 -3.24 -9.67
CA VAL A 57 12.09 -3.56 -8.38
C VAL A 57 12.12 -2.29 -7.53
N LEU A 58 11.50 -2.35 -6.35
CA LEU A 58 11.49 -1.25 -5.37
C LEU A 58 12.66 -1.38 -4.40
N SER A 59 13.32 -0.26 -4.12
CA SER A 59 14.27 -0.19 -3.02
C SER A 59 13.54 -0.15 -1.67
N VAL A 60 14.27 -0.39 -0.58
CA VAL A 60 13.72 -0.28 0.78
C VAL A 60 13.24 1.13 1.07
N GLU A 61 13.94 2.15 0.58
CA GLU A 61 13.55 3.54 0.77
C GLU A 61 12.31 3.90 -0.06
N ASP A 62 12.16 3.34 -1.27
CA ASP A 62 10.93 3.49 -2.05
C ASP A 62 9.72 2.96 -1.27
N VAL A 63 9.83 1.74 -0.71
CA VAL A 63 8.75 1.15 0.09
C VAL A 63 8.43 1.98 1.34
N LYS A 64 9.45 2.48 2.05
CA LYS A 64 9.23 3.38 3.18
C LYS A 64 8.54 4.67 2.76
N GLN A 65 8.93 5.24 1.61
CA GLN A 65 8.32 6.45 1.10
C GLN A 65 6.86 6.24 0.72
N ILE A 66 6.54 5.12 0.06
CA ILE A 66 5.16 4.71 -0.26
C ILE A 66 4.32 4.61 1.02
N ILE A 67 4.83 3.94 2.06
CA ILE A 67 4.13 3.81 3.35
C ILE A 67 3.86 5.20 3.97
N ARG A 68 4.85 6.10 3.95
CA ARG A 68 4.68 7.46 4.48
C ARG A 68 3.64 8.25 3.68
N ASN A 69 3.65 8.14 2.36
CA ASN A 69 2.69 8.81 1.49
C ASN A 69 1.27 8.32 1.78
N GLU A 70 1.06 7.01 1.85
CA GLU A 70 -0.26 6.42 2.16
C GLU A 70 -0.79 6.91 3.53
N ILE A 71 0.08 6.98 4.54
CA ILE A 71 -0.28 7.50 5.87
C ILE A 71 -0.70 8.97 5.77
N ASN A 72 0.04 9.79 5.02
CA ASN A 72 -0.28 11.20 4.84
C ASN A 72 -1.61 11.37 4.10
N GLU A 73 -1.84 10.63 3.01
CA GLU A 73 -3.10 10.67 2.25
C GLU A 73 -4.31 10.29 3.12
N MET A 74 -4.17 9.25 3.96
CA MET A 74 -5.20 8.88 4.93
C MET A 74 -5.45 9.98 5.97
N GLN A 75 -4.41 10.69 6.42
CA GLN A 75 -4.54 11.80 7.37
C GLN A 75 -5.21 13.03 6.73
N GLU A 76 -4.88 13.33 5.47
CA GLU A 76 -5.53 14.39 4.68
C GLU A 76 -7.01 14.07 4.46
N ALA A 77 -7.33 12.83 4.07
CA ALA A 77 -8.71 12.38 3.97
C ALA A 77 -9.44 12.54 5.32
N LEU A 78 -8.84 12.10 6.43
CA LEU A 78 -9.43 12.28 7.75
C LEU A 78 -9.71 13.76 8.06
N ALA A 79 -8.81 14.68 7.69
CA ALA A 79 -9.02 16.11 7.88
C ALA A 79 -10.23 16.60 7.07
N ILE A 80 -10.32 16.25 5.79
CA ILE A 80 -11.45 16.61 4.90
C ILE A 80 -12.77 16.09 5.47
N TYR A 81 -12.81 14.82 5.89
CA TYR A 81 -14.06 14.18 6.31
C TYR A 81 -14.47 14.54 7.74
N LYS A 82 -13.56 15.01 8.60
CA LYS A 82 -13.92 15.56 9.91
C LYS A 82 -14.76 16.83 9.81
N ASP A 83 -14.55 17.62 8.77
CA ASP A 83 -15.28 18.87 8.57
C ASP A 83 -16.70 18.64 8.04
N ILE A 84 -17.06 17.43 7.60
CA ILE A 84 -18.41 17.08 7.15
C ILE A 84 -19.41 17.01 8.31
N ASP A 85 -18.96 16.59 9.50
CA ASP A 85 -19.81 16.54 10.71
C ASP A 85 -19.91 17.91 11.42
N ALA A 86 -19.28 18.96 10.88
CA ALA A 86 -19.23 20.30 11.47
C ALA A 86 -20.26 21.30 10.88
N GLU A 87 -21.05 20.88 9.88
CA GLU A 87 -22.19 21.62 9.27
C GLU A 87 -23.55 21.14 9.80
#